data_AF-A0A952LTY3-F1
#
_entry.id   AF-A0A952LTY3-F1
#
_cell.length_a   1.000
_cell.length_b   1.000
_cell.length_c   1.000
_cell.angle_alpha   90.00
_cell.angle_beta   90.00
_cell.angle_gamma   90.00
#
_symmetry.space_group_name_H-M   'P 1'
#
loop_
_entity.id
_entity.type
_entity.pdbx_description
1 polymer ?
#
loop_
_entity_poly.entity_id
_entity_poly.type
_entity_poly.pdbx_seq_one_letter_code
_entity_poly.pdbx_strand_id
1 'polypeptide(L)'
;MIAFARIADRGPVAAAVLAAVLLLGALWIPALLLAAGISNAMVVFAVMLSMFALVTSAAVVAFVALRHGEIAALQVAGGCLLLLILLSFLLYGSAVHIPLFALIGWLPAIIAAFVLARTVRLELAVLTIIASGLIAAFGFLFIYGDTTELLQNAFGATQSAEGVQTPSMPLSEEQLDALVENFARAMPGAFGLTIMIVTLAALFLARSWQADIVNPGGFQKEFHALKFGRHIGLAGVLIILLAQWQGGQLSLAIAMIVLFGLFLQGLAVSHALVKQRNLHPYWLYGIYILIFTLPHTLLLLAALGLADNLFSLRNAQSNNF
;
A
#
# COMPACT_ATOMS: atom_id res chain seq x y z
N MET A 1 -0.71 -18.83 5.34
CA MET A 1 -0.12 -18.04 4.25
C MET A 1 0.91 -18.80 3.42
N ILE A 2 1.83 -19.58 4.02
CA ILE A 2 2.81 -20.41 3.28
C ILE A 2 2.17 -21.33 2.22
N ALA A 3 0.92 -21.75 2.40
CA ALA A 3 0.18 -22.53 1.40
C ALA A 3 0.10 -21.82 0.02
N PHE A 4 -0.12 -20.50 -0.02
CA PHE A 4 -0.13 -19.74 -1.28
C PHE A 4 1.25 -19.73 -1.94
N ALA A 5 2.31 -19.53 -1.16
CA ALA A 5 3.68 -19.60 -1.64
C ALA A 5 4.01 -20.97 -2.25
N ARG A 6 3.61 -22.06 -1.58
CA ARG A 6 3.80 -23.43 -2.08
C ARG A 6 3.03 -23.72 -3.37
N ILE A 7 1.85 -23.11 -3.57
CA ILE A 7 1.09 -23.23 -4.81
C ILE A 7 1.79 -22.44 -5.92
N ALA A 8 2.24 -21.22 -5.63
CA ALA A 8 2.97 -20.38 -6.58
C ALA A 8 4.32 -20.97 -7.01
N ASP A 9 5.03 -21.66 -6.10
CA ASP A 9 6.33 -22.32 -6.35
C ASP A 9 6.21 -23.56 -7.27
N ARG A 10 4.99 -24.06 -7.56
CA ARG A 10 4.77 -25.20 -8.48
C ARG A 10 5.04 -24.86 -9.94
N GLY A 11 5.10 -23.57 -10.29
CA GLY A 11 5.39 -23.10 -11.64
C GLY A 11 4.52 -21.93 -12.09
N PRO A 12 4.84 -21.34 -13.26
CA PRO A 12 4.25 -20.08 -13.69
C PRO A 12 2.73 -20.18 -13.94
N VAL A 13 2.24 -21.30 -14.46
CA VAL A 13 0.79 -21.49 -14.69
C VAL A 13 0.02 -21.50 -13.37
N ALA A 14 0.51 -22.22 -12.36
CA ALA A 14 -0.13 -22.29 -11.05
C ALA A 14 -0.15 -20.92 -10.35
N ALA A 15 0.95 -20.17 -10.44
CA ALA A 15 1.03 -18.82 -9.91
C ALA A 15 0.09 -17.85 -10.65
N ALA A 16 0.00 -17.94 -11.98
CA ALA A 16 -0.89 -17.10 -12.79
C ALA A 16 -2.35 -17.34 -12.45
N VAL A 17 -2.78 -18.61 -12.36
CA VAL A 17 -4.15 -18.96 -11.97
C VAL A 17 -4.45 -18.49 -10.55
N LEU A 18 -3.53 -18.68 -9.61
CA LEU A 18 -3.72 -18.22 -8.24
C LEU A 18 -3.86 -16.69 -8.16
N ALA A 19 -2.99 -15.94 -8.84
CA ALA A 19 -3.06 -14.49 -8.89
C ALA A 19 -4.37 -14.00 -9.55
N ALA A 20 -4.81 -14.66 -10.63
CA ALA A 20 -6.07 -14.38 -11.32
C ALA A 20 -7.27 -14.54 -10.38
N VAL A 21 -7.38 -15.70 -9.73
CA VAL A 21 -8.50 -16.05 -8.84
C VAL A 21 -8.59 -15.08 -7.68
N LEU A 22 -7.45 -14.74 -7.06
CA LEU A 22 -7.39 -13.77 -5.96
C LEU A 22 -7.83 -12.38 -6.41
N LEU A 23 -7.38 -11.92 -7.59
CA LEU A 23 -7.76 -10.62 -8.13
C LEU A 23 -9.25 -10.56 -8.47
N LEU A 24 -9.78 -11.59 -9.13
CA LEU A 24 -11.19 -11.64 -9.48
C LEU A 24 -12.07 -11.74 -8.23
N GLY A 25 -11.66 -12.51 -7.23
CA GLY A 25 -12.33 -12.53 -5.93
C GLY A 25 -12.36 -11.15 -5.28
N ALA A 26 -11.24 -10.43 -5.32
CA ALA A 26 -11.16 -9.07 -4.78
C ALA A 26 -12.09 -8.07 -5.49
N LEU A 27 -12.28 -8.22 -6.81
CA LEU A 27 -13.11 -7.29 -7.58
C LEU A 27 -14.61 -7.62 -7.47
N TRP A 28 -14.96 -8.91 -7.52
CA TRP A 28 -16.35 -9.33 -7.75
C TRP A 28 -17.11 -9.69 -6.47
N ILE A 29 -16.46 -10.19 -5.43
CA ILE A 29 -17.18 -10.61 -4.21
C ILE A 29 -17.97 -9.45 -3.59
N PRO A 30 -17.40 -8.25 -3.35
CA PRO A 30 -18.16 -7.15 -2.78
C PRO A 30 -19.30 -6.68 -3.70
N ALA A 31 -19.04 -6.60 -5.00
CA ALA A 31 -20.01 -6.15 -5.99
C ALA A 31 -21.23 -7.09 -6.07
N LEU A 32 -20.99 -8.41 -6.05
CA LEU A 32 -22.05 -9.41 -6.07
C LEU A 32 -22.88 -9.39 -4.78
N LEU A 33 -22.24 -9.23 -3.61
CA LEU A 33 -22.97 -9.14 -2.34
C LEU A 33 -23.84 -7.87 -2.28
N LEU A 34 -23.32 -6.74 -2.78
CA LEU A 34 -24.08 -5.49 -2.91
C LEU A 34 -25.28 -5.67 -3.85
N ALA A 35 -25.07 -6.25 -5.04
CA ALA A 35 -26.13 -6.49 -6.01
C ALA A 35 -27.19 -7.48 -5.51
N ALA A 36 -26.80 -8.44 -4.66
CA ALA A 36 -27.70 -9.39 -4.03
C ALA A 36 -28.49 -8.82 -2.84
N GLY A 37 -28.31 -7.53 -2.51
CA GLY A 37 -29.00 -6.88 -1.39
C GLY A 37 -28.60 -7.42 -0.02
N ILE A 38 -27.39 -7.99 0.10
CA ILE A 38 -26.89 -8.52 1.37
C ILE A 38 -26.55 -7.35 2.30
N SER A 39 -26.67 -7.57 3.62
CA SER A 39 -26.50 -6.52 4.63
C SER A 39 -25.17 -5.75 4.49
N ASN A 40 -25.22 -4.45 4.79
CA ASN A 40 -24.06 -3.56 4.71
C ASN A 40 -22.85 -4.07 5.53
N ALA A 41 -23.09 -4.72 6.67
CA ALA A 41 -22.02 -5.31 7.49
C ALA A 41 -21.24 -6.42 6.75
N MET A 42 -21.94 -7.27 5.99
CA MET A 42 -21.30 -8.31 5.19
C MET A 42 -20.57 -7.74 3.98
N VAL A 43 -21.10 -6.68 3.36
CA VAL A 43 -20.41 -5.96 2.28
C VAL A 43 -19.10 -5.35 2.79
N VAL A 44 -19.11 -4.70 3.96
CA VAL A 44 -17.90 -4.16 4.60
C VAL A 44 -16.87 -5.26 4.84
N PHE A 45 -17.29 -6.40 5.41
CA PHE A 45 -16.40 -7.54 5.60
C PHE A 45 -15.81 -8.05 4.29
N ALA A 46 -16.61 -8.12 3.23
CA ALA A 46 -16.16 -8.53 1.91
C ALA A 46 -15.17 -7.54 1.28
N VAL A 47 -15.35 -6.24 1.48
CA VAL A 47 -14.38 -5.22 1.04
C VAL A 47 -13.05 -5.40 1.77
N MET A 48 -13.06 -5.68 3.07
CA MET A 48 -11.82 -5.98 3.82
C MET A 48 -11.13 -7.24 3.31
N LEU A 49 -11.90 -8.32 3.05
CA LEU A 49 -11.37 -9.55 2.45
C LEU A 49 -10.82 -9.31 1.04
N SER A 50 -11.43 -8.41 0.28
CA SER A 50 -11.01 -8.06 -1.06
C SER A 50 -9.67 -7.33 -1.07
N MET A 51 -9.43 -6.43 -0.12
CA MET A 51 -8.12 -5.81 0.08
C MET A 51 -7.05 -6.85 0.38
N PHE A 52 -7.36 -7.82 1.23
CA PHE A 52 -6.46 -8.93 1.51
C PHE A 52 -6.15 -9.79 0.26
N ALA A 53 -7.17 -10.11 -0.52
CA ALA A 53 -7.04 -10.88 -1.75
C ALA A 53 -6.23 -10.12 -2.82
N LEU A 54 -6.43 -8.81 -2.95
CA LEU A 54 -5.68 -7.93 -3.84
C LEU A 54 -4.18 -7.92 -3.49
N VAL A 55 -3.86 -7.69 -2.21
CA VAL A 55 -2.47 -7.74 -1.70
C VAL A 55 -1.85 -9.11 -1.96
N THR A 56 -2.57 -10.18 -1.68
CA THR A 56 -2.08 -11.55 -1.87
C THR A 56 -1.86 -11.86 -3.36
N SER A 57 -2.74 -11.37 -4.25
CA SER A 57 -2.58 -11.50 -5.70
C SER A 57 -1.28 -10.85 -6.18
N ALA A 58 -1.02 -9.59 -5.78
CA ALA A 58 0.22 -8.89 -6.08
C ALA A 58 1.45 -9.60 -5.45
N ALA A 59 1.31 -10.13 -4.24
CA ALA A 59 2.36 -10.87 -3.55
C ALA A 59 2.75 -12.15 -4.27
N VAL A 60 1.79 -12.86 -4.91
CA VAL A 60 2.08 -14.06 -5.71
C VAL A 60 2.99 -13.72 -6.89
N VAL A 61 2.69 -12.66 -7.63
CA VAL A 61 3.50 -12.26 -8.79
C VAL A 61 4.88 -11.75 -8.34
N ALA A 62 4.94 -10.93 -7.28
CA ALA A 62 6.19 -10.48 -6.68
C ALA A 62 7.03 -11.64 -6.10
N PHE A 63 6.40 -12.67 -5.54
CA PHE A 63 7.09 -13.86 -5.04
C PHE A 63 7.76 -14.63 -6.18
N VAL A 64 7.07 -14.84 -7.30
CA VAL A 64 7.65 -15.46 -8.50
C VAL A 64 8.86 -14.67 -8.98
N ALA A 65 8.77 -13.33 -9.00
CA ALA A 65 9.91 -12.47 -9.34
C ALA A 65 11.13 -12.70 -8.45
N LEU A 66 10.93 -12.80 -7.13
CA LEU A 66 12.01 -13.02 -6.16
C LEU A 66 12.56 -14.46 -6.16
N ARG A 67 11.75 -15.45 -6.57
CA ARG A 67 12.06 -16.88 -6.44
C ARG A 67 12.55 -17.52 -7.74
N HIS A 68 11.90 -17.21 -8.85
CA HIS A 68 12.15 -17.81 -10.17
C HIS A 68 12.71 -16.81 -11.18
N GLY A 69 12.88 -15.54 -10.79
CA GLY A 69 13.45 -14.49 -11.61
C GLY A 69 12.43 -13.75 -12.48
N GLU A 70 12.94 -12.78 -13.24
CA GLU A 70 12.10 -11.77 -13.89
C GLU A 70 11.28 -12.32 -15.04
N ILE A 71 11.87 -13.20 -15.86
CA ILE A 71 11.20 -13.82 -17.01
C ILE A 71 9.99 -14.62 -16.53
N ALA A 72 10.14 -15.40 -15.45
CA ALA A 72 9.04 -16.17 -14.88
C ALA A 72 7.90 -15.24 -14.38
N ALA A 73 8.24 -14.12 -13.73
CA ALA A 73 7.23 -13.17 -13.28
C ALA A 73 6.49 -12.50 -14.44
N LEU A 74 7.18 -12.16 -15.53
CA LEU A 74 6.57 -11.60 -16.73
C LEU A 74 5.67 -12.64 -17.44
N GLN A 75 6.05 -13.91 -17.45
CA GLN A 75 5.21 -14.99 -17.97
C GLN A 75 3.93 -15.16 -17.13
N VAL A 76 4.05 -15.11 -15.80
CA VAL A 76 2.91 -15.17 -14.87
C VAL A 76 1.97 -13.99 -15.08
N ALA A 77 2.52 -12.76 -15.06
CA ALA A 77 1.75 -11.55 -15.25
C ALA A 77 1.08 -11.52 -16.63
N GLY A 78 1.83 -11.82 -17.70
CA GLY A 78 1.33 -11.85 -19.07
C GLY A 78 0.27 -12.92 -19.29
N GLY A 79 0.50 -14.14 -18.81
CA GLY A 79 -0.48 -15.22 -18.88
C GLY A 79 -1.78 -14.88 -18.16
N CYS A 80 -1.70 -14.24 -17.00
CA CYS A 80 -2.88 -13.78 -16.30
C CYS A 80 -3.56 -12.59 -17.00
N LEU A 81 -2.80 -11.62 -17.51
CA LEU A 81 -3.38 -10.47 -18.22
C LEU A 81 -4.19 -10.90 -19.44
N LEU A 82 -3.76 -11.93 -20.18
CA LEU A 82 -4.53 -12.49 -21.30
C LEU A 82 -5.90 -13.02 -20.83
N LEU A 83 -5.96 -13.74 -19.71
CA LEU A 83 -7.22 -14.22 -19.12
C LEU A 83 -8.12 -13.04 -18.70
N LEU A 84 -7.53 -12.02 -18.09
CA LEU A 84 -8.26 -10.83 -17.63
C LEU A 84 -8.76 -9.97 -18.78
N ILE A 85 -8.03 -9.89 -19.89
CA ILE A 85 -8.45 -9.19 -21.12
C ILE A 85 -9.70 -9.86 -21.68
N LEU A 86 -9.67 -11.19 -21.84
CA LEU A 86 -10.81 -11.95 -22.33
C LEU A 86 -12.04 -11.75 -21.44
N LEU A 87 -11.86 -11.83 -20.12
CA LEU A 87 -12.95 -11.63 -19.17
C LEU A 87 -13.48 -10.19 -19.20
N SER A 88 -12.60 -9.21 -19.29
CA SER A 88 -12.97 -7.79 -19.38
C SER A 88 -13.79 -7.52 -20.64
N PHE A 89 -13.39 -8.08 -21.77
CA PHE A 89 -14.13 -7.97 -23.02
C PHE A 89 -15.52 -8.60 -22.92
N LEU A 90 -15.62 -9.80 -22.32
CA LEU A 90 -16.89 -10.51 -22.17
C LEU A 90 -17.89 -9.79 -21.25
N LEU A 91 -17.41 -9.15 -20.19
CA LEU A 91 -18.26 -8.56 -19.14
C LEU A 91 -18.57 -7.07 -19.37
N TYR A 92 -17.62 -6.32 -19.92
CA TYR A 92 -17.72 -4.86 -20.07
C TYR A 92 -17.68 -4.38 -21.52
N GLY A 93 -17.58 -5.29 -22.50
CA GLY A 93 -17.41 -4.93 -23.91
C GLY A 93 -16.08 -4.20 -24.20
N SER A 94 -15.18 -4.14 -23.22
CA SER A 94 -13.92 -3.40 -23.30
C SER A 94 -12.79 -4.25 -22.72
N ALA A 95 -11.70 -4.37 -23.48
CA ALA A 95 -10.52 -5.14 -23.11
C ALA A 95 -9.70 -4.52 -21.97
N VAL A 96 -10.01 -3.30 -21.51
CA VAL A 96 -9.08 -2.50 -20.68
C VAL A 96 -9.43 -2.49 -19.19
N HIS A 97 -10.71 -2.60 -18.82
CA HIS A 97 -11.17 -2.34 -17.44
C HIS A 97 -10.51 -3.23 -16.38
N ILE A 98 -10.62 -4.55 -16.51
CA ILE A 98 -10.04 -5.49 -15.52
C ILE A 98 -8.51 -5.50 -15.59
N PRO A 99 -7.86 -5.56 -16.78
CA PRO A 99 -6.40 -5.57 -16.87
C PRO A 99 -5.74 -4.30 -16.34
N LEU A 100 -6.36 -3.13 -16.50
CA LEU A 100 -5.83 -1.88 -15.96
C LEU A 100 -5.76 -1.93 -14.43
N PHE A 101 -6.82 -2.43 -13.79
CA PHE A 101 -6.85 -2.61 -12.33
C PHE A 101 -5.76 -3.59 -11.86
N ALA A 102 -5.58 -4.69 -12.59
CA ALA A 102 -4.50 -5.64 -12.33
C ALA A 102 -3.11 -4.99 -12.43
N LEU A 103 -2.87 -4.22 -13.49
CA LEU A 103 -1.60 -3.53 -13.72
C LEU A 103 -1.31 -2.49 -12.63
N ILE A 104 -2.29 -1.70 -12.23
CA ILE A 104 -2.14 -0.72 -11.14
C ILE A 104 -1.72 -1.41 -9.84
N GLY A 105 -2.30 -2.57 -9.53
CA GLY A 105 -1.98 -3.34 -8.32
C GLY A 105 -0.65 -4.12 -8.40
N TRP A 106 -0.31 -4.67 -9.57
CA TRP A 106 0.84 -5.58 -9.71
C TRP A 106 2.12 -4.89 -10.13
N LEU A 107 2.05 -3.93 -11.05
CA LEU A 107 3.24 -3.35 -11.68
C LEU A 107 4.19 -2.74 -10.63
N PRO A 108 3.72 -1.94 -9.65
CA PRO A 108 4.59 -1.43 -8.59
C PRO A 108 5.26 -2.56 -7.77
N ALA A 109 4.54 -3.64 -7.49
CA ALA A 109 5.04 -4.77 -6.71
C ALA A 109 6.09 -5.58 -7.48
N ILE A 110 5.88 -5.78 -8.79
CA ILE A 110 6.83 -6.43 -9.69
C ILE A 110 8.11 -5.60 -9.79
N ILE A 111 8.00 -4.30 -10.03
CA ILE A 111 9.16 -3.40 -10.14
C ILE A 111 9.95 -3.41 -8.82
N ALA A 112 9.27 -3.28 -7.67
CA ALA A 112 9.92 -3.31 -6.37
C ALA A 112 10.59 -4.68 -6.09
N ALA A 113 9.98 -5.78 -6.51
CA ALA A 113 10.56 -7.11 -6.42
C ALA A 113 11.81 -7.26 -7.30
N PHE A 114 11.82 -6.72 -8.52
CA PHE A 114 13.00 -6.70 -9.38
C PHE A 114 14.13 -5.87 -8.79
N VAL A 115 13.83 -4.68 -8.26
CA VAL A 115 14.80 -3.85 -7.55
C VAL A 115 15.39 -4.61 -6.36
N LEU A 116 14.55 -5.27 -5.56
CA LEU A 116 15.00 -6.08 -4.43
C LEU A 116 15.88 -7.27 -4.88
N ALA A 117 15.47 -8.00 -5.92
CA ALA A 117 16.21 -9.15 -6.43
C ALA A 117 17.59 -8.76 -7.00
N ARG A 118 17.68 -7.63 -7.72
CA ARG A 118 18.93 -7.17 -8.34
C ARG A 118 19.89 -6.50 -7.36
N THR A 119 19.35 -5.76 -6.39
CA THR A 119 20.18 -4.93 -5.50
C THR A 119 20.42 -5.55 -4.14
N VAL A 120 19.59 -6.52 -3.73
CA VAL A 120 19.59 -7.13 -2.39
C VAL A 120 19.46 -6.08 -1.29
N ARG A 121 18.80 -4.96 -1.60
CA ARG A 121 18.63 -3.79 -0.72
C ARG A 121 17.17 -3.45 -0.56
N LEU A 122 16.62 -3.73 0.64
CA LEU A 122 15.22 -3.48 0.95
C LEU A 122 14.89 -1.99 0.91
N GLU A 123 15.82 -1.14 1.29
CA GLU A 123 15.68 0.32 1.25
C GLU A 123 15.41 0.85 -0.16
N LEU A 124 16.07 0.29 -1.18
CA LEU A 124 15.85 0.71 -2.57
C LEU A 124 14.50 0.22 -3.09
N ALA A 125 14.08 -0.98 -2.70
CA ALA A 125 12.76 -1.50 -3.04
C ALA A 125 11.66 -0.63 -2.40
N VAL A 126 11.79 -0.26 -1.13
CA VAL A 126 10.85 0.64 -0.44
C VAL A 126 10.84 2.04 -1.07
N LEU A 127 11.98 2.61 -1.44
CA LEU A 127 12.04 3.90 -2.14
C LEU A 127 11.36 3.84 -3.51
N THR A 128 11.48 2.71 -4.21
CA THR A 128 10.75 2.48 -5.47
C THR A 128 9.25 2.46 -5.26
N ILE A 129 8.78 1.93 -4.13
CA ILE A 129 7.36 1.92 -3.75
C ILE A 129 6.87 3.31 -3.32
N ILE A 130 7.71 4.10 -2.64
CA ILE A 130 7.41 5.50 -2.35
C ILE A 130 7.23 6.27 -3.67
N ALA A 131 8.14 6.07 -4.63
CA ALA A 131 8.06 6.69 -5.95
C ALA A 131 6.79 6.27 -6.72
N SER A 132 6.39 4.99 -6.66
CA SER A 132 5.15 4.54 -7.31
C SER A 132 3.89 5.18 -6.70
N GLY A 133 3.86 5.38 -5.38
CA GLY A 133 2.79 6.12 -4.71
C GLY A 133 2.72 7.57 -5.18
N LEU A 134 3.87 8.25 -5.31
CA LEU A 134 3.93 9.63 -5.82
C LEU A 134 3.46 9.72 -7.29
N ILE A 135 3.89 8.78 -8.13
CA ILE A 135 3.46 8.68 -9.53
C ILE A 135 1.95 8.43 -9.60
N ALA A 136 1.40 7.57 -8.74
CA ALA A 136 -0.03 7.32 -8.67
C ALA A 136 -0.83 8.57 -8.26
N ALA A 137 -0.37 9.32 -7.26
CA ALA A 137 -1.00 10.57 -6.86
C ALA A 137 -0.95 11.64 -7.96
N PHE A 138 0.19 11.77 -8.64
CA PHE A 138 0.32 12.67 -9.79
C PHE A 138 -0.58 12.24 -10.94
N GLY A 139 -0.59 10.96 -11.31
CA GLY A 139 -1.45 10.42 -12.35
C GLY A 139 -2.93 10.60 -12.04
N PHE A 140 -3.31 10.49 -10.77
CA PHE A 140 -4.68 10.77 -10.32
C PHE A 140 -5.08 12.22 -10.61
N LEU A 141 -4.28 13.19 -10.19
CA LEU A 141 -4.53 14.60 -10.48
C LEU A 141 -4.46 14.93 -11.98
N PHE A 142 -3.58 14.26 -12.72
CA PHE A 142 -3.47 14.46 -14.16
C PHE A 142 -4.74 14.00 -14.90
N ILE A 143 -5.36 12.90 -14.46
CA ILE A 143 -6.58 12.35 -15.07
C ILE A 143 -7.83 13.11 -14.63
N TYR A 144 -7.94 13.38 -13.33
CA TYR A 144 -9.18 13.88 -12.73
C TYR A 144 -9.19 15.40 -12.51
N GLY A 145 -8.04 16.08 -12.61
CA GLY A 145 -7.94 17.51 -12.36
C GLY A 145 -8.20 17.86 -10.89
N ASP A 146 -8.92 18.96 -10.66
CA ASP A 146 -9.36 19.35 -9.33
C ASP A 146 -10.45 18.39 -8.82
N THR A 147 -10.17 17.73 -7.70
CA THR A 147 -11.05 16.73 -7.09
C THR A 147 -12.26 17.33 -6.36
N THR A 148 -12.29 18.64 -6.18
CA THR A 148 -13.36 19.34 -5.45
C THR A 148 -14.70 19.17 -6.15
N GLU A 149 -14.75 19.40 -7.47
CA GLU A 149 -15.97 19.23 -8.25
C GLU A 149 -16.45 17.77 -8.29
N LEU A 150 -15.51 16.82 -8.41
CA LEU A 150 -15.81 15.39 -8.35
C LEU A 150 -16.53 15.02 -7.05
N LEU A 151 -16.02 15.52 -5.93
CA LEU A 151 -16.56 15.22 -4.63
C LEU A 151 -17.88 15.95 -4.39
N GLN A 152 -17.99 17.22 -4.78
CA GLN A 152 -19.24 17.99 -4.74
C GLN A 152 -20.36 17.30 -5.51
N ASN A 153 -20.08 16.81 -6.72
CA ASN A 153 -21.04 16.06 -7.53
C ASN A 153 -21.48 14.75 -6.85
N ALA A 154 -20.54 14.02 -6.22
CA ALA A 154 -20.86 12.80 -5.49
C ALA A 154 -21.75 13.07 -4.26
N PHE A 155 -21.45 14.12 -3.48
CA PHE A 155 -22.27 14.50 -2.32
C PHE A 155 -23.64 15.05 -2.74
N GLY A 156 -23.71 15.87 -3.80
CA GLY A 156 -24.97 16.39 -4.34
C GLY A 156 -25.90 15.29 -4.88
N ALA A 157 -25.34 14.28 -5.55
CA ALA A 157 -26.10 13.11 -5.99
C ALA A 157 -26.63 12.25 -4.83
N THR A 158 -25.93 12.23 -3.70
CA THR A 158 -26.35 11.46 -2.52
C THR A 158 -27.46 12.16 -1.73
N GLN A 159 -27.47 13.51 -1.69
CA GLN A 159 -28.54 14.29 -1.03
C GLN A 159 -29.86 14.30 -1.83
N SER A 160 -29.80 14.18 -3.15
CA SER A 160 -30.97 14.15 -4.04
C SER A 160 -31.59 12.75 -4.19
N ALA A 161 -30.93 11.71 -3.69
CA ALA A 161 -31.49 10.36 -3.64
C ALA A 161 -32.51 10.25 -2.49
N GLU A 162 -33.76 10.58 -2.79
CA GLU A 162 -34.94 10.37 -1.93
C GLU A 162 -34.98 8.90 -1.44
N GLY A 163 -34.51 8.63 -0.23
CA GLY A 163 -34.58 7.28 0.37
C GLY A 163 -33.42 6.90 1.27
N VAL A 164 -32.28 7.60 1.20
CA VAL A 164 -31.23 7.42 2.20
C VAL A 164 -31.56 8.33 3.38
N GLN A 165 -32.12 7.75 4.45
CA GLN A 165 -32.10 8.38 5.77
C GLN A 165 -30.64 8.45 6.23
N THR A 166 -29.88 9.39 5.67
CA THR A 166 -28.64 9.82 6.29
C THR A 166 -29.04 10.36 7.66
N PRO A 167 -28.32 10.02 8.74
CA PRO A 167 -28.40 10.82 9.95
C PRO A 167 -28.08 12.24 9.48
N SER A 168 -29.07 13.14 9.55
CA SER A 168 -28.90 14.53 9.18
C SER A 168 -27.75 15.06 10.03
N MET A 169 -26.54 15.06 9.47
CA MET A 169 -25.38 15.60 10.14
C MET A 169 -25.70 17.09 10.25
N PRO A 170 -25.82 17.66 11.47
CA PRO A 170 -26.24 19.04 11.65
C PRO A 170 -25.05 19.96 11.35
N LEU A 171 -24.56 19.90 10.12
CA LEU A 171 -23.52 20.76 9.61
C LEU A 171 -24.20 21.95 8.93
N SER A 172 -23.69 23.16 9.18
CA SER A 172 -24.02 24.29 8.31
C SER A 172 -23.50 24.03 6.89
N GLU A 173 -24.08 24.70 5.89
CA GLU A 173 -23.60 24.62 4.50
C GLU A 173 -22.09 24.93 4.42
N GLU A 174 -21.63 25.93 5.18
CA GLU A 174 -20.21 26.30 5.27
C GLU A 174 -19.33 25.20 5.87
N GLN A 175 -19.83 24.47 6.89
CA GLN A 175 -19.10 23.33 7.47
C GLN A 175 -19.05 22.15 6.50
N LEU A 176 -20.11 21.95 5.72
CA LEU A 176 -20.16 20.90 4.69
C LEU A 176 -19.18 21.22 3.56
N ASP A 177 -19.14 22.45 3.08
CA ASP A 177 -18.21 22.89 2.03
C ASP A 177 -16.76 22.74 2.46
N ALA A 178 -16.43 23.19 3.68
CA ALA A 178 -15.09 23.00 4.24
C ALA A 178 -14.71 21.52 4.40
N LEU A 179 -15.68 20.65 4.73
CA LEU A 179 -15.46 19.21 4.83
C LEU A 179 -15.15 18.61 3.45
N VAL A 180 -15.97 18.93 2.44
CA VAL A 180 -15.79 18.48 1.06
C VAL A 180 -14.43 18.93 0.52
N GLU A 181 -14.07 20.20 0.71
CA GLU A 181 -12.76 20.72 0.28
C GLU A 181 -11.60 19.95 0.94
N ASN A 182 -11.67 19.68 2.23
CA ASN A 182 -10.65 18.93 2.95
C ASN A 182 -10.51 17.48 2.45
N PHE A 183 -11.63 16.80 2.19
CA PHE A 183 -11.60 15.44 1.65
C PHE A 183 -11.06 15.42 0.23
N ALA A 184 -11.55 16.31 -0.64
CA ALA A 184 -11.08 16.45 -2.02
C ALA A 184 -9.57 16.66 -2.03
N ARG A 185 -9.08 17.61 -1.23
CA ARG A 185 -7.64 17.90 -1.14
C ARG A 185 -6.79 16.69 -0.74
N ALA A 186 -7.32 15.77 0.05
CA ALA A 186 -6.63 14.56 0.47
C ALA A 186 -6.77 13.39 -0.52
N MET A 187 -7.73 13.41 -1.45
CA MET A 187 -8.01 12.28 -2.36
C MET A 187 -6.80 11.79 -3.17
N PRO A 188 -6.00 12.66 -3.81
CA PRO A 188 -4.83 12.18 -4.57
C PRO A 188 -3.79 11.53 -3.66
N GLY A 189 -3.61 12.07 -2.46
CA GLY A 189 -2.72 11.54 -1.44
C GLY A 189 -3.19 10.18 -0.93
N ALA A 190 -4.48 10.05 -0.63
CA ALA A 190 -5.10 8.80 -0.21
C ALA A 190 -4.99 7.72 -1.30
N PHE A 191 -5.19 8.08 -2.57
CA PHE A 191 -5.00 7.17 -3.70
C PHE A 191 -3.55 6.69 -3.81
N GLY A 192 -2.59 7.62 -3.86
CA GLY A 192 -1.17 7.27 -3.93
C GLY A 192 -0.69 6.46 -2.73
N LEU A 193 -1.18 6.79 -1.53
CA LEU A 193 -0.89 6.06 -0.31
C LEU A 193 -1.49 4.65 -0.31
N THR A 194 -2.68 4.47 -0.88
CA THR A 194 -3.30 3.14 -1.06
C THR A 194 -2.43 2.26 -1.96
N ILE A 195 -1.97 2.79 -3.10
CA ILE A 195 -1.04 2.08 -3.99
C ILE A 195 0.25 1.72 -3.24
N MET A 196 0.82 2.67 -2.49
CA MET A 196 2.02 2.44 -1.69
C MET A 196 1.82 1.32 -0.65
N ILE A 197 0.72 1.34 0.12
CA ILE A 197 0.43 0.36 1.17
C ILE A 197 0.19 -1.03 0.59
N VAL A 198 -0.63 -1.14 -0.46
CA VAL A 198 -0.89 -2.41 -1.14
C VAL A 198 0.41 -3.01 -1.67
N THR A 199 1.26 -2.17 -2.27
CA THR A 199 2.54 -2.60 -2.83
C THR A 199 3.54 -3.02 -1.74
N LEU A 200 3.63 -2.28 -0.63
CA LEU A 200 4.46 -2.63 0.52
C LEU A 200 4.02 -3.96 1.12
N ALA A 201 2.72 -4.13 1.36
CA ALA A 201 2.17 -5.36 1.91
C ALA A 201 2.44 -6.54 0.97
N ALA A 202 2.28 -6.35 -0.34
CA ALA A 202 2.56 -7.37 -1.34
C ALA A 202 4.04 -7.77 -1.38
N LEU A 203 4.95 -6.79 -1.42
CA LEU A 203 6.40 -7.04 -1.43
C LEU A 203 6.85 -7.74 -0.15
N PHE A 204 6.40 -7.27 1.02
CA PHE A 204 6.80 -7.87 2.32
C PHE A 204 6.22 -9.27 2.49
N LEU A 205 5.00 -9.51 2.02
CA LEU A 205 4.40 -10.83 2.01
C LEU A 205 5.17 -11.77 1.07
N ALA A 206 5.47 -11.34 -0.15
CA ALA A 206 6.30 -12.09 -1.09
C ALA A 206 7.69 -12.39 -0.53
N ARG A 207 8.33 -11.40 0.09
CA ARG A 207 9.68 -11.54 0.65
C ARG A 207 9.70 -12.45 1.88
N SER A 208 8.67 -12.38 2.73
CA SER A 208 8.53 -13.29 3.88
C SER A 208 8.31 -14.73 3.43
N TRP A 209 7.46 -14.98 2.43
CA TRP A 209 7.30 -16.30 1.82
C TRP A 209 8.62 -16.85 1.26
N GLN A 210 9.38 -16.02 0.55
CA GLN A 210 10.67 -16.41 0.00
C GLN A 210 11.67 -16.74 1.12
N ALA A 211 11.73 -15.91 2.16
CA ALA A 211 12.59 -16.14 3.31
C ALA A 211 12.21 -17.45 4.02
N ASP A 212 10.93 -17.72 4.27
CA ASP A 212 10.50 -18.93 4.98
C ASP A 212 10.87 -20.22 4.23
N ILE A 213 10.91 -20.19 2.89
CA ILE A 213 11.27 -21.34 2.06
C ILE A 213 12.78 -21.50 1.93
N VAL A 214 13.53 -20.39 1.80
CA VAL A 214 14.94 -20.41 1.36
C VAL A 214 15.92 -20.04 2.47
N ASN A 215 15.57 -19.08 3.31
CA ASN A 215 16.43 -18.54 4.37
C ASN A 215 15.57 -18.06 5.57
N PRO A 216 15.12 -18.98 6.44
CA PRO A 216 14.19 -18.66 7.51
C PRO A 216 14.66 -17.49 8.38
N GLY A 217 13.77 -16.52 8.61
CA GLY A 217 14.09 -15.29 9.35
C GLY A 217 14.89 -14.24 8.56
N GLY A 218 15.20 -14.48 7.28
CA GLY A 218 15.89 -13.52 6.41
C GLY A 218 15.15 -12.17 6.30
N PHE A 219 13.84 -12.21 6.06
CA PHE A 219 13.01 -10.98 5.99
C PHE A 219 13.06 -10.17 7.29
N GLN A 220 13.05 -10.83 8.46
CA GLN A 220 13.17 -10.14 9.74
C GLN A 220 14.49 -9.35 9.81
N LYS A 221 15.62 -9.97 9.43
CA LYS A 221 16.92 -9.30 9.45
C LYS A 221 16.94 -8.10 8.50
N GLU A 222 16.41 -8.26 7.29
CA GLU A 222 16.33 -7.18 6.29
C GLU A 222 15.44 -6.02 6.76
N PHE A 223 14.25 -6.31 7.30
CA PHE A 223 13.35 -5.30 7.84
C PHE A 223 13.97 -4.57 9.03
N HIS A 224 14.62 -5.29 9.96
CA HIS A 224 15.33 -4.69 11.09
C HIS A 224 16.53 -3.85 10.66
N ALA A 225 17.12 -4.11 9.49
CA ALA A 225 18.23 -3.37 8.91
C ALA A 225 17.79 -2.21 8.00
N LEU A 226 16.49 -2.09 7.68
CA LEU A 226 15.96 -1.04 6.80
C LEU A 226 16.45 0.33 7.28
N LYS A 227 17.14 1.05 6.40
CA LYS A 227 17.68 2.39 6.68
C LYS A 227 17.80 3.17 5.38
N PHE A 228 17.09 4.29 5.28
CA PHE A 228 17.22 5.19 4.13
C PHE A 228 18.52 6.00 4.17
N GLY A 229 19.05 6.24 5.37
CA GLY A 229 20.26 7.04 5.55
C GLY A 229 19.97 8.54 5.66
N ARG A 230 20.99 9.28 6.11
CA ARG A 230 20.87 10.69 6.48
C ARG A 230 20.37 11.58 5.35
N HIS A 231 20.94 11.43 4.15
CA HIS A 231 20.61 12.30 3.02
C HIS A 231 19.15 12.12 2.57
N ILE A 232 18.69 10.88 2.46
CA ILE A 232 17.30 10.60 2.06
C ILE A 232 16.32 11.03 3.16
N GLY A 233 16.66 10.81 4.44
CA GLY A 233 15.86 11.29 5.56
C GLY A 233 15.69 12.83 5.55
N LEU A 234 16.78 13.57 5.36
CA LEU A 234 16.75 15.03 5.27
C LEU A 234 16.01 15.53 4.03
N ALA A 235 16.21 14.88 2.88
CA ALA A 235 15.47 15.20 1.66
C ALA A 235 13.96 15.01 1.87
N GLY A 236 13.55 13.93 2.55
CA GLY A 236 12.15 13.69 2.90
C GLY A 236 11.55 14.81 3.76
N VAL A 237 12.28 15.27 4.79
CA VAL A 237 11.83 16.42 5.61
C VAL A 237 11.71 17.69 4.78
N LEU A 238 12.72 17.99 3.96
CA LEU A 238 12.69 19.18 3.09
C LEU A 238 11.49 19.14 2.15
N ILE A 239 11.21 18.00 1.53
CA ILE A 239 10.05 17.80 0.65
C ILE A 239 8.75 18.04 1.40
N ILE A 240 8.61 17.51 2.63
CA ILE A 240 7.42 17.74 3.46
C ILE A 240 7.26 19.23 3.77
N LEU A 241 8.33 19.93 4.16
CA LEU A 241 8.27 21.36 4.48
C LEU A 241 7.90 22.22 3.26
N LEU A 242 8.51 21.93 2.10
CA LEU A 242 8.17 22.60 0.85
C LEU A 242 6.72 22.35 0.44
N ALA A 243 6.24 21.13 0.60
CA ALA A 243 4.85 20.79 0.35
C ALA A 243 3.87 21.55 1.26
N GLN A 244 4.18 21.67 2.55
CA GLN A 244 3.36 22.45 3.47
C GLN A 244 3.36 23.94 3.12
N TRP A 245 4.51 24.49 2.69
CA TRP A 245 4.63 25.88 2.27
C TRP A 245 3.87 26.19 0.98
N GLN A 246 3.97 25.31 -0.03
CA GLN A 246 3.30 25.48 -1.33
C GLN A 246 1.77 25.34 -1.23
N GLY A 247 1.28 24.43 -0.39
CA GLY A 247 -0.14 24.11 -0.29
C GLY A 247 -0.71 23.40 -1.53
N GLY A 248 -2.03 23.22 -1.59
CA GLY A 248 -2.73 22.50 -2.66
C GLY A 248 -2.81 20.98 -2.46
N GLN A 249 -3.45 20.30 -3.42
CA GLN A 249 -3.75 18.86 -3.36
C GLN A 249 -2.50 18.00 -3.62
N LEU A 250 -1.70 18.35 -4.64
CA LEU A 250 -0.47 17.63 -4.96
C LEU A 250 0.54 17.69 -3.81
N SER A 251 0.72 18.87 -3.22
CA SER A 251 1.64 19.04 -2.10
C SER A 251 1.22 18.21 -0.89
N LEU A 252 -0.07 18.21 -0.54
CA LEU A 252 -0.58 17.36 0.53
C LEU A 252 -0.34 15.88 0.23
N ALA A 253 -0.58 15.44 -1.01
CA ALA A 253 -0.33 14.07 -1.43
C ALA A 253 1.14 13.66 -1.27
N ILE A 254 2.07 14.50 -1.72
CA ILE A 254 3.51 14.29 -1.56
C ILE A 254 3.87 14.17 -0.07
N ALA A 255 3.38 15.09 0.76
CA ALA A 255 3.67 15.08 2.19
C ALA A 255 3.16 13.79 2.87
N MET A 256 1.94 13.34 2.56
CA MET A 256 1.36 12.10 3.11
C MET A 256 2.22 10.88 2.77
N ILE A 257 2.63 10.74 1.52
CA ILE A 257 3.37 9.57 1.02
C ILE A 257 4.79 9.53 1.61
N VAL A 258 5.50 10.66 1.61
CA VAL A 258 6.85 10.75 2.18
C VAL A 258 6.84 10.53 3.70
N LEU A 259 5.86 11.11 4.40
CA LEU A 259 5.66 10.91 5.83
C LEU A 259 5.40 9.44 6.15
N PHE A 260 4.58 8.75 5.36
CA PHE A 260 4.33 7.32 5.55
C PHE A 260 5.59 6.47 5.33
N GLY A 261 6.45 6.85 4.38
CA GLY A 261 7.78 6.24 4.22
C GLY A 261 8.64 6.37 5.48
N LEU A 262 8.70 7.56 6.09
CA LEU A 262 9.41 7.77 7.36
C LEU A 262 8.77 7.00 8.52
N PHE A 263 7.44 6.91 8.56
CA PHE A 263 6.72 6.08 9.53
C PHE A 263 7.14 4.61 9.43
N LEU A 264 7.26 4.08 8.21
CA LEU A 264 7.72 2.71 7.97
C LEU A 264 9.14 2.47 8.50
N GLN A 265 10.04 3.45 8.31
CA GLN A 265 11.37 3.43 8.91
C GLN A 265 11.29 3.42 10.45
N GLY A 266 10.38 4.18 11.03
CA GLY A 266 10.10 4.17 12.47
C GLY A 266 9.71 2.78 12.99
N LEU A 267 8.80 2.10 12.28
CA LEU A 267 8.41 0.73 12.61
C LEU A 267 9.59 -0.24 12.56
N ALA A 268 10.42 -0.16 11.51
CA ALA A 268 11.62 -0.98 11.40
C ALA A 268 12.58 -0.76 12.59
N VAL A 269 12.75 0.49 13.02
CA VAL A 269 13.56 0.85 14.19
C VAL A 269 12.96 0.30 15.48
N SER A 270 11.64 0.41 15.69
CA SER A 270 10.97 -0.16 16.86
C SER A 270 11.17 -1.67 16.97
N HIS A 271 10.97 -2.40 15.86
CA HIS A 271 11.22 -3.85 15.80
C HIS A 271 12.68 -4.21 16.07
N ALA A 272 13.62 -3.47 15.48
CA ALA A 272 15.04 -3.66 15.69
C ALA A 272 15.45 -3.43 17.15
N LEU A 273 15.00 -2.34 17.76
CA LEU A 273 15.33 -1.97 19.14
C LEU A 273 14.75 -2.96 20.15
N VAL A 274 13.49 -3.41 19.98
CA VAL A 274 12.90 -4.42 20.86
C VAL A 274 13.75 -5.69 20.88
N LYS A 275 14.23 -6.15 19.71
CA LYS A 275 15.10 -7.32 19.61
C LYS A 275 16.51 -7.06 20.16
N GLN A 276 17.15 -5.96 19.78
CA GLN A 276 18.52 -5.63 20.21
C GLN A 276 18.64 -5.41 21.72
N ARG A 277 17.61 -4.83 22.34
CA ARG A 277 17.56 -4.52 23.77
C ARG A 277 16.93 -5.65 24.59
N ASN A 278 16.64 -6.80 23.98
CA ASN A 278 15.97 -7.94 24.61
C ASN A 278 14.69 -7.53 25.38
N LEU A 279 13.92 -6.58 24.84
CA LEU A 279 12.67 -6.12 25.46
C LEU A 279 11.55 -7.12 25.20
N HIS A 280 10.55 -7.12 26.08
CA HIS A 280 9.38 -7.98 25.91
C HIS A 280 8.57 -7.59 24.66
N PRO A 281 8.04 -8.54 23.86
CA PRO A 281 7.20 -8.25 22.69
C PRO A 281 5.96 -7.38 22.94
N TYR A 282 5.53 -7.22 24.20
CA TYR A 282 4.44 -6.32 24.61
C TYR A 282 4.65 -4.86 24.22
N TRP A 283 5.90 -4.41 24.05
CA TRP A 283 6.18 -3.10 23.48
C TRP A 283 5.63 -2.94 22.05
N LEU A 284 5.76 -3.97 21.21
CA LEU A 284 5.25 -3.92 19.84
C LEU A 284 3.72 -3.95 19.83
N TYR A 285 3.10 -4.80 20.65
CA TYR A 285 1.63 -4.81 20.78
C TYR A 285 1.09 -3.45 21.22
N GLY A 286 1.74 -2.78 22.18
CA GLY A 286 1.40 -1.42 22.60
C GLY A 286 1.52 -0.40 21.46
N ILE A 287 2.61 -0.45 20.69
CA ILE A 287 2.80 0.42 19.51
C ILE A 287 1.68 0.19 18.48
N TYR A 288 1.32 -1.06 18.18
CA TYR A 288 0.25 -1.35 17.22
C TYR A 288 -1.13 -0.89 17.69
N ILE A 289 -1.43 -1.05 18.99
CA ILE A 289 -2.67 -0.50 19.58
C ILE A 289 -2.68 1.02 19.43
N LEU A 290 -1.56 1.69 19.76
CA LEU A 290 -1.45 3.14 19.67
C LEU A 290 -1.59 3.68 18.24
N ILE A 291 -1.06 2.98 17.24
CA ILE A 291 -1.25 3.35 15.82
C ILE A 291 -2.74 3.41 15.46
N PHE A 292 -3.54 2.48 16.00
CA PHE A 292 -4.97 2.42 15.71
C PHE A 292 -5.79 3.40 16.56
N THR A 293 -5.42 3.62 17.83
CA THR A 293 -6.18 4.48 18.75
C THR A 293 -5.79 5.95 18.67
N LEU A 294 -4.54 6.26 18.35
CA LEU A 294 -3.99 7.61 18.31
C LEU A 294 -3.32 7.87 16.94
N PRO A 295 -3.99 8.56 16.00
CA PRO A 295 -3.41 8.87 14.69
C PRO A 295 -2.05 9.59 14.76
N HIS A 296 -1.82 10.38 15.82
CA HIS A 296 -0.56 11.08 16.10
C HIS A 296 0.64 10.12 16.28
N THR A 297 0.42 8.86 16.63
CA THR A 297 1.49 7.86 16.74
C THR A 297 2.23 7.64 15.42
N LEU A 298 1.55 7.86 14.27
CA LEU A 298 2.21 7.83 12.96
C LEU A 298 3.31 8.89 12.87
N LEU A 299 3.05 10.11 13.34
CA LEU A 299 4.02 11.20 13.36
C LEU A 299 5.19 10.89 14.30
N LEU A 300 4.91 10.32 15.48
CA LEU A 300 5.94 9.93 16.44
C LEU A 300 6.87 8.86 15.87
N LEU A 301 6.32 7.86 15.17
CA LEU A 301 7.10 6.83 14.50
C LEU A 301 7.87 7.41 13.30
N ALA A 302 7.28 8.31 12.53
CA ALA A 302 8.02 9.01 11.47
C ALA A 302 9.21 9.82 12.02
N ALA A 303 9.02 10.50 13.14
CA ALA A 303 10.08 11.21 13.84
C ALA A 303 11.16 10.24 14.37
N LEU A 304 10.77 9.08 14.92
CA LEU A 304 11.71 8.03 15.33
C LEU A 304 12.53 7.51 14.13
N GLY A 305 11.88 7.28 12.99
CA GLY A 305 12.54 6.84 11.77
C GLY A 305 13.55 7.87 11.24
N LEU A 306 13.18 9.16 11.29
CA LEU A 306 14.09 10.25 10.97
C LEU A 306 15.27 10.31 11.96
N ALA A 307 15.01 10.21 13.26
CA ALA A 307 16.05 10.23 14.30
C ALA A 307 17.07 9.10 14.10
N ASP A 308 16.63 7.89 13.73
CA ASP A 308 17.56 6.80 13.42
C ASP A 308 18.37 7.03 12.13
N ASN A 309 17.80 7.69 11.12
CA ASN A 309 18.55 8.09 9.92
C ASN A 309 19.65 9.12 10.22
N LEU A 310 19.43 10.00 11.20
CA LEU A 310 20.38 11.06 11.59
C LEU A 310 21.44 10.57 12.57
N PHE A 311 21.02 9.84 13.61
CA PHE A 311 21.86 9.51 14.77
C PHE A 311 22.20 8.02 14.88
N SER A 312 21.67 7.16 13.99
CA SER A 312 21.92 5.71 14.01
C SER A 312 21.63 5.08 15.38
N LEU A 313 20.40 5.24 15.88
CA LEU A 313 19.97 4.78 17.21
C LEU A 313 20.25 3.29 17.45
N ARG A 314 20.22 2.48 16.39
CA ARG A 314 20.52 1.03 16.40
C ARG A 314 22.02 0.68 16.53
N ASN A 315 22.93 1.60 16.20
CA ASN A 315 24.38 1.35 16.17
C ASN A 315 25.15 2.02 17.32
N ALA A 316 24.48 2.82 18.16
CA ALA A 316 25.12 3.57 19.24
C ALA A 316 25.78 2.71 20.36
N GLN A 317 25.80 1.37 20.24
CA GLN A 317 26.44 0.45 21.18
C GLN A 317 27.62 -0.37 20.62
N SER A 318 27.97 -0.28 19.32
CA SER A 318 29.18 -0.97 18.83
C SER A 318 30.49 -0.31 19.27
N ASN A 319 30.43 0.88 19.85
CA ASN A 319 31.61 1.67 20.22
C ASN A 319 31.83 1.79 21.75
N ASN A 320 31.10 1.01 22.56
CA ASN A 320 31.20 1.03 24.03
C ASN A 320 31.58 -0.34 24.62
N PHE A 321 32.52 -1.04 23.98
CA PHE A 321 33.26 -2.15 24.58
C PHE A 321 34.72 -2.09 24.14
#